data_AF-A0A259FLS1-F1
#
_entry.id   AF-A0A259FLS1-F1
#
_cell.length_a   1.000
_cell.length_b   1.000
_cell.length_c   1.000
_cell.angle_alpha   90.00
_cell.angle_beta   90.00
_cell.angle_gamma   90.00
#
_symmetry.space_group_name_H-M   'P 1'
#
loop_
_entity.id
_entity.type
_entity.pdbx_description
1 polymer ?
#
loop_
_entity_poly.entity_id
_entity_poly.type
_entity_poly.pdbx_seq_one_letter_code
_entity_poly.pdbx_strand_id
1 'polypeptide(L)'
;MSSIPHDKEFYEIADEHITLCNAHMGKIMPAKVSAAMLFAASRFNAFVIMAASENKAEMLAQKEAAIAFFLNEYETNLRENIDEHLKRYDN
;
A
#
# COMPACT_ATOMS: atom_id res chain seq x y z
N MET A 1 2.17 3.47 18.46
CA MET A 1 2.60 2.98 17.14
C MET A 1 3.39 4.10 16.49
N SER A 2 4.64 3.87 16.11
CA SER A 2 5.42 4.88 15.39
C SER A 2 4.82 5.02 14.00
N SER A 3 4.41 6.23 13.60
CA SER A 3 4.12 6.52 12.19
C SER A 3 5.38 6.22 11.37
N ILE A 4 5.24 5.50 10.26
CA ILE A 4 6.36 5.32 9.33
C ILE A 4 6.68 6.71 8.75
N PRO A 5 7.92 7.22 8.88
CA PRO A 5 8.27 8.50 8.29
C PRO A 5 8.12 8.44 6.78
N HIS A 6 7.38 9.39 6.19
CA HIS A 6 7.40 9.60 4.73
C HIS A 6 8.65 10.40 4.35
N ASP A 7 9.81 9.79 4.53
CA ASP A 7 11.10 10.38 4.17
C ASP A 7 11.46 10.03 2.72
N LYS A 8 12.67 10.44 2.31
CA LYS A 8 13.13 10.26 0.94
C LYS A 8 13.13 8.78 0.51
N GLU A 9 13.55 7.87 1.38
CA GLU A 9 13.64 6.44 1.06
C GLU A 9 12.25 5.85 0.84
N PHE A 10 11.27 6.24 1.67
CA PHE A 10 9.87 5.84 1.49
C PHE A 10 9.35 6.20 0.08
N TYR A 11 9.56 7.45 -0.35
CA TYR A 11 9.10 7.89 -1.67
C TYR A 11 9.86 7.22 -2.82
N GLU A 12 11.17 7.01 -2.69
CA GLU A 12 11.96 6.30 -3.70
C GLU A 12 11.42 4.88 -3.93
N ILE A 13 11.11 4.14 -2.85
CA ILE A 13 10.53 2.79 -2.95
C ILE A 13 9.12 2.84 -3.55
N ALA A 14 8.27 3.80 -3.16
CA ALA A 14 6.94 3.96 -3.73
C ALA A 14 6.99 4.24 -5.24
N ASP A 15 7.93 5.08 -5.69
CA ASP A 15 8.15 5.42 -7.09
C ASP A 15 8.65 4.21 -7.91
N GLU A 16 9.43 3.30 -7.33
CA GLU A 16 9.81 2.05 -7.99
C GLU A 16 8.58 1.18 -8.31
N HIS A 17 7.63 1.06 -7.37
CA HIS A 17 6.38 0.34 -7.60
C HIS A 17 5.51 1.01 -8.68
N ILE A 18 5.42 2.35 -8.66
CA ILE A 18 4.69 3.12 -9.67
C ILE A 18 5.34 2.96 -11.05
N THR A 19 6.68 3.00 -11.13
CA THR A 19 7.45 2.80 -12.35
C THR A 19 7.17 1.45 -12.97
N LEU A 20 7.12 0.39 -12.15
CA LEU A 20 6.75 -0.94 -12.62
C LEU A 20 5.32 -0.97 -13.18
N CYS A 21 4.36 -0.36 -12.50
CA CYS A 21 2.98 -0.28 -12.99
C CYS A 21 2.89 0.49 -14.32
N ASN A 22 3.64 1.59 -14.44
CA ASN A 22 3.71 2.41 -15.64
C ASN A 22 4.27 1.63 -16.85
N ALA A 23 5.22 0.71 -16.65
CA ALA A 23 5.75 -0.13 -17.71
C ALA A 23 4.71 -1.06 -18.38
N HIS A 24 3.59 -1.32 -17.69
CA HIS A 24 2.46 -2.09 -18.21
C HIS A 24 1.39 -1.24 -18.91
N MET A 25 1.44 0.09 -18.79
CA MET A 25 0.48 0.99 -19.41
C MET A 25 0.54 0.93 -20.95
N GLY A 26 -0.61 1.09 -21.60
CA GLY A 26 -0.75 0.95 -23.06
C GLY A 26 -0.72 -0.49 -23.58
N LYS A 27 -0.34 -1.47 -22.74
CA LYS A 27 -0.34 -2.91 -23.06
C LYS A 27 -1.41 -3.67 -22.29
N ILE A 28 -1.65 -3.27 -21.04
CA ILE A 28 -2.62 -3.89 -20.13
C ILE A 28 -3.61 -2.81 -19.68
N MET A 29 -4.88 -3.21 -19.49
CA MET A 29 -5.91 -2.32 -18.95
C MET A 29 -5.47 -1.74 -17.59
N PRO A 30 -5.53 -0.41 -17.38
CA PRO A 30 -5.08 0.22 -16.14
C PRO A 30 -5.73 -0.37 -14.88
N ALA A 31 -7.03 -0.66 -14.93
CA ALA A 31 -7.76 -1.29 -13.82
C ALA A 31 -7.16 -2.65 -13.41
N LYS A 32 -6.67 -3.45 -14.38
CA LYS A 32 -6.03 -4.74 -14.11
C LYS A 32 -4.65 -4.56 -13.46
N VAL A 33 -3.88 -3.56 -13.89
CA VAL A 33 -2.56 -3.26 -13.30
C VAL A 33 -2.73 -2.73 -11.87
N SER A 34 -3.68 -1.81 -11.65
CA SER A 34 -4.02 -1.31 -10.32
C SER A 34 -4.48 -2.44 -9.37
N ALA A 35 -5.39 -3.31 -9.82
CA ALA A 35 -5.82 -4.46 -9.02
C ALA A 35 -4.67 -5.42 -8.70
N ALA A 36 -3.74 -5.63 -9.64
CA ALA A 36 -2.56 -6.46 -9.42
C ALA A 36 -1.61 -5.85 -8.37
N MET A 37 -1.42 -4.53 -8.38
CA MET A 37 -0.62 -3.81 -7.39
C MET A 37 -1.23 -3.96 -5.98
N LEU A 38 -2.55 -3.76 -5.84
CA LEU A 38 -3.25 -3.94 -4.57
C LEU A 38 -3.12 -5.39 -4.05
N PHE A 39 -3.28 -6.37 -4.94
CA PHE A 39 -3.09 -7.78 -4.58
C PHE A 39 -1.65 -8.08 -4.15
N ALA A 40 -0.65 -7.55 -4.85
CA ALA A 40 0.76 -7.70 -4.49
C ALA A 40 1.06 -7.11 -3.10
N ALA A 41 0.59 -5.89 -2.83
CA ALA A 41 0.73 -5.24 -1.53
C ALA A 41 0.11 -6.09 -0.41
N SER A 42 -1.10 -6.64 -0.62
CA SER A 42 -1.75 -7.50 0.38
C SER A 42 -0.94 -8.76 0.71
N ARG A 43 -0.29 -9.38 -0.29
CA ARG A 43 0.54 -10.58 -0.10
C ARG A 43 1.81 -10.24 0.68
N PHE A 44 2.44 -9.13 0.34
CA PHE A 44 3.63 -8.66 1.02
C PHE A 44 3.32 -8.32 2.49
N ASN A 45 2.26 -7.56 2.74
CA ASN A 45 1.85 -7.20 4.10
C ASN A 45 1.47 -8.43 4.94
N ALA A 46 0.81 -9.43 4.35
CA ALA A 46 0.54 -10.70 5.01
C ALA A 46 1.83 -11.46 5.40
N PHE A 47 2.85 -11.44 4.52
CA PHE A 47 4.16 -11.98 4.82
C PHE A 47 4.85 -11.21 5.94
N VAL A 48 4.79 -9.88 5.96
CA VAL A 48 5.34 -9.05 7.04
C VAL A 48 4.71 -9.40 8.39
N ILE A 49 3.38 -9.56 8.45
CA ILE A 49 2.68 -9.98 9.68
C ILE A 49 3.19 -11.34 10.15
N MET A 50 3.33 -12.30 9.23
CA MET A 50 3.84 -13.63 9.54
C MET A 50 5.29 -13.59 10.04
N ALA A 51 6.15 -12.84 9.35
CA ALA A 51 7.56 -12.69 9.71
C ALA A 51 7.77 -11.97 11.06
N ALA A 52 6.81 -11.14 11.46
CA ALA A 52 6.79 -10.47 12.76
C ALA A 52 6.16 -11.33 13.88
N SER A 53 5.63 -12.52 13.59
CA SER A 53 5.10 -13.45 14.60
C SER A 53 6.10 -14.57 14.89
N GLU A 54 6.33 -14.87 16.16
CA GLU A 54 7.18 -16.00 16.58
C GLU A 54 6.47 -17.34 16.33
N ASN A 55 5.14 -17.36 16.42
CA ASN A 55 4.34 -18.58 16.30
C ASN A 55 2.89 -18.29 15.86
N LYS A 56 2.14 -19.37 15.59
CA LYS A 56 0.75 -19.30 15.15
C LYS A 56 -0.18 -18.58 16.14
N ALA A 57 0.01 -18.76 17.45
CA ALA A 57 -0.87 -18.16 18.45
C ALA A 57 -0.69 -16.63 18.47
N GLU A 58 0.54 -16.15 18.39
CA GLU A 58 0.84 -14.72 18.25
C GLU A 58 0.28 -14.15 16.94
N MET A 59 0.49 -14.84 15.82
CA MET A 59 -0.05 -14.40 14.53
C MET A 59 -1.58 -14.25 14.58
N LEU A 60 -2.28 -15.20 15.21
CA LEU A 60 -3.73 -15.12 15.40
C LEU A 60 -4.14 -13.95 16.29
N ALA A 61 -3.38 -13.69 17.37
CA ALA A 61 -3.67 -12.60 18.30
C ALA A 61 -3.50 -11.21 17.65
N GLN A 62 -2.52 -11.05 16.75
CA GLN A 62 -2.24 -9.77 16.10
C GLN A 62 -2.92 -9.56 14.74
N LYS A 63 -3.47 -10.62 14.14
CA LYS A 63 -4.03 -10.63 12.78
C LYS A 63 -4.97 -9.47 12.50
N GLU A 64 -6.04 -9.35 13.29
CA GLU A 64 -7.09 -8.35 13.01
C GLU A 64 -6.61 -6.92 13.25
N ALA A 65 -5.76 -6.71 14.26
CA ALA A 65 -5.17 -5.40 14.52
C ALA A 65 -4.24 -4.96 13.38
N ALA A 66 -3.41 -5.87 12.86
CA ALA A 66 -2.52 -5.59 11.74
C ALA A 66 -3.30 -5.34 10.44
N ILE A 67 -4.35 -6.12 10.16
CA ILE A 67 -5.25 -5.88 9.01
C ILE A 67 -5.89 -4.50 9.11
N ALA A 68 -6.44 -4.15 10.28
CA ALA A 68 -7.07 -2.84 10.48
C ALA A 68 -6.08 -1.69 10.26
N PHE A 69 -4.84 -1.84 10.72
CA PHE A 69 -3.77 -0.87 10.48
C PHE A 69 -3.53 -0.66 8.98
N PHE A 70 -3.27 -1.72 8.21
CA PHE A 70 -3.00 -1.58 6.76
C PHE A 70 -4.18 -1.00 5.97
N LEU A 71 -5.42 -1.35 6.34
CA LEU A 71 -6.60 -0.78 5.70
C LEU A 71 -6.74 0.71 5.99
N ASN A 72 -6.50 1.13 7.23
CA ASN A 72 -6.54 2.54 7.61
C ASN A 72 -5.47 3.36 6.89
N GLU A 73 -4.23 2.86 6.83
CA GLU A 73 -3.13 3.53 6.12
C GLU A 73 -3.44 3.67 4.63
N TYR A 74 -3.95 2.62 4.00
CA TYR A 74 -4.31 2.67 2.58
C TYR A 74 -5.46 3.66 2.32
N GLU A 75 -6.51 3.63 3.15
CA GLU A 75 -7.64 4.56 3.01
C GLU A 75 -7.19 6.01 3.17
N THR A 76 -6.36 6.29 4.17
CA THR A 76 -5.84 7.64 4.46
C THR A 76 -5.03 8.15 3.26
N ASN A 77 -4.04 7.39 2.82
CA ASN A 77 -3.20 7.76 1.68
C ASN A 77 -4.03 7.93 0.40
N LEU A 78 -5.00 7.05 0.12
CA LEU A 78 -5.82 7.15 -1.08
C LEU A 78 -6.67 8.43 -1.08
N ARG A 79 -7.25 8.78 0.06
CA ARG A 79 -8.03 10.02 0.21
C ARG A 79 -7.15 11.24 -0.01
N GLU A 80 -5.99 11.30 0.63
CA GLU A 80 -5.05 12.42 0.46
C GLU A 80 -4.61 12.60 -1.00
N ASN A 81 -4.25 11.53 -1.69
CA ASN A 81 -3.88 11.58 -3.11
C ASN A 81 -5.04 12.05 -4.00
N ILE A 82 -6.27 11.58 -3.74
CA ILE A 82 -7.46 12.05 -4.48
C ILE A 82 -7.71 13.53 -4.22
N ASP A 83 -7.64 13.97 -2.97
CA ASP A 83 -7.84 15.37 -2.60
C ASP A 83 -6.77 16.28 -3.24
N GLU A 84 -5.53 15.81 -3.36
CA GLU A 84 -4.49 16.50 -4.12
C GLU A 84 -4.80 16.63 -5.61
N HIS A 85 -5.35 15.59 -6.23
CA HIS A 85 -5.80 15.66 -7.61
C HIS A 85 -6.99 16.61 -7.77
N LEU A 86 -7.96 16.58 -6.85
CA LEU A 86 -9.13 17.46 -6.85
C LEU A 86 -8.73 18.93 -6.77
N LYS A 87 -7.78 19.29 -5.90
CA LYS A 87 -7.25 20.67 -5.79
C LYS A 87 -6.68 21.22 -7.11
N ARG A 88 -6.27 20.35 -8.04
CA ARG A 88 -5.75 20.77 -9.35
C ARG A 88 -6.85 21.04 -10.37
N TYR A 89 -8.07 20.55 -10.15
CA TYR A 89 -9.24 20.81 -11.01
C TYR A 89 -9.96 22.12 -10.67
N ASP A 90 -9.78 22.63 -9.45
CA ASP A 90 -10.38 23.90 -9.00
C ASP A 90 -9.54 25.15 -9.37
N ASN A 91 -8.48 24.98 -10.16
CA ASN A 91 -7.67 26.04 -10.78
C ASN A 91 -7.87 26.08 -12.30
#